data_AF-A0A1Y4SW80-F1
#
_entry.id   AF-A0A1Y4SW80-F1
#
_cell.length_a   1.000
_cell.length_b   1.000
_cell.length_c   1.000
_cell.angle_alpha   90.00
_cell.angle_beta   90.00
_cell.angle_gamma   90.00
#
_symmetry.space_group_name_H-M   'P 1'
#
loop_
_entity.id
_entity.type
_entity.pdbx_description
1 polymer ?
#
loop_
_entity_poly.entity_id
_entity_poly.type
_entity_poly.pdbx_seq_one_letter_code
_entity_poly.pdbx_strand_id
1 'polypeptide(L)'
;MSNQYQKLKKQHYLSLLQECARSGKNKREWCAQAGVKYSTLMRWQGLLRDELAGEILAAQEIVPVQVELPEQVSRQSAETLPANSASAV
;
A
#
# COMPACT_ATOMS: atom_id res chain seq x y z
N MET A 1 -20.24 -17.89 -6.68
CA MET A 1 -20.49 -17.05 -7.87
C MET A 1 -20.02 -15.59 -7.72
N SER A 2 -19.86 -15.06 -6.49
CA SER A 2 -19.48 -13.65 -6.24
C SER A 2 -18.13 -13.22 -6.83
N ASN A 3 -17.13 -14.11 -6.86
CA ASN A 3 -15.78 -13.78 -7.31
C ASN A 3 -15.70 -13.48 -8.83
N GLN A 4 -16.45 -14.22 -9.66
CA GLN A 4 -16.45 -14.00 -11.11
C GLN A 4 -17.11 -12.68 -11.51
N TYR A 5 -18.24 -12.34 -10.87
CA TYR A 5 -18.92 -11.07 -11.11
C TYR A 5 -18.04 -9.87 -10.73
N GLN A 6 -17.34 -9.95 -9.59
CA GLN A 6 -16.40 -8.90 -9.16
C GLN A 6 -15.26 -8.72 -10.17
N LYS A 7 -14.68 -9.82 -10.67
CA LYS A 7 -13.64 -9.79 -11.71
C LYS A 7 -14.13 -9.14 -13.00
N LEU A 8 -15.32 -9.52 -13.47
CA LEU A 8 -15.91 -8.94 -14.68
C LEU A 8 -16.14 -7.43 -14.51
N LYS A 9 -16.63 -7.03 -13.34
CA LYS A 9 -16.84 -5.61 -13.03
C LYS A 9 -15.52 -4.83 -12.98
N LYS A 10 -14.48 -5.41 -12.38
CA LYS A 10 -13.13 -4.83 -12.36
C LYS A 10 -12.61 -4.61 -13.78
N GLN A 11 -12.68 -5.63 -14.64
CA GLN A 11 -12.26 -5.56 -16.04
C GLN A 11 -13.03 -4.48 -16.82
N HIS A 12 -14.34 -4.39 -16.62
CA HIS A 12 -15.16 -3.37 -17.27
C HIS A 12 -14.71 -1.94 -16.90
N TYR A 13 -14.53 -1.65 -15.60
CA TYR A 13 -14.08 -0.32 -15.18
C TYR A 13 -12.64 0.00 -15.59
N LEU A 14 -11.79 -1.02 -15.73
CA LEU A 14 -10.45 -0.85 -16.26
C LEU A 14 -10.48 -0.43 -17.74
N SER A 15 -11.37 -1.02 -18.56
CA SER A 15 -11.60 -0.59 -19.95
C SER A 15 -12.07 0.87 -20.02
N LEU A 16 -13.08 1.22 -19.21
CA LEU A 16 -13.61 2.58 -19.15
C LEU A 16 -12.54 3.62 -18.77
N LEU A 17 -11.64 3.29 -17.84
CA LEU A 17 -10.55 4.19 -17.46
C LEU A 17 -9.54 4.36 -18.59
N GLN A 18 -9.22 3.29 -19.33
CA GLN A 18 -8.34 3.38 -20.50
C GLN A 18 -8.97 4.20 -21.61
N GLU A 19 -10.26 4.00 -21.91
CA GLU A 19 -11.00 4.80 -22.89
C GLU A 19 -11.06 6.28 -22.49
N CYS A 20 -11.35 6.55 -21.23
CA CYS A 20 -11.34 7.90 -20.66
C CYS A 20 -9.97 8.57 -20.85
N ALA A 21 -8.88 7.86 -20.52
CA ALA A 21 -7.51 8.37 -20.69
C ALA A 21 -7.13 8.59 -22.16
N ARG A 22 -7.51 7.67 -23.06
CA ARG A 22 -7.25 7.79 -24.51
C ARG A 22 -8.07 8.88 -25.17
N SER A 23 -9.23 9.24 -24.61
CA SER A 23 -10.13 10.23 -25.21
C SER A 23 -9.57 11.66 -25.22
N GLY A 24 -8.60 11.97 -24.35
CA GLY A 24 -8.08 13.32 -24.15
C GLY A 24 -9.07 14.32 -23.54
N LYS A 25 -10.31 13.90 -23.25
CA LYS A 25 -11.36 14.75 -22.67
C LYS A 25 -11.17 14.90 -21.16
N ASN A 26 -11.78 15.94 -20.59
CA ASN A 26 -11.94 16.01 -19.15
C ASN A 26 -12.80 14.83 -18.67
N LYS A 27 -12.43 14.23 -17.53
CA LYS A 27 -13.11 13.07 -16.95
C LYS A 27 -14.62 13.30 -16.74
N ARG A 28 -15.02 14.51 -16.32
CA ARG A 28 -16.45 14.83 -16.10
C ARG A 28 -17.24 14.82 -17.42
N GLU A 29 -16.67 15.41 -18.46
CA GLU A 29 -17.28 15.46 -19.80
C GLU A 29 -17.35 14.07 -20.42
N TRP A 30 -16.26 13.30 -20.31
CA TRP A 30 -16.21 11.92 -20.78
C TRP A 30 -17.26 11.07 -20.07
N CYS A 31 -17.37 11.18 -18.73
CA CYS A 31 -18.39 10.49 -17.94
C CYS A 31 -19.83 10.84 -18.39
N ALA A 32 -20.11 12.12 -18.64
CA ALA A 32 -21.42 12.55 -19.12
C ALA A 32 -21.78 11.94 -20.48
N GLN A 33 -20.80 11.83 -21.39
CA GLN A 33 -20.98 11.24 -22.72
C GLN A 33 -21.08 9.71 -22.68
N ALA A 34 -20.27 9.05 -21.84
CA ALA A 34 -20.25 7.60 -21.70
C ALA A 34 -21.42 7.05 -20.86
N GLY A 35 -22.26 7.90 -20.26
CA GLY A 35 -23.35 7.49 -19.38
C GLY A 35 -22.87 6.91 -18.04
N VAL A 36 -21.64 7.22 -17.62
CA VAL A 36 -21.04 6.71 -16.39
C VAL A 36 -21.05 7.80 -15.33
N LYS A 37 -21.50 7.48 -14.11
CA LYS A 37 -21.41 8.43 -12.99
C LYS A 37 -19.93 8.74 -12.68
N TYR A 38 -19.59 10.02 -12.65
CA TYR A 38 -18.23 10.48 -12.34
C TYR A 38 -17.69 9.92 -11.01
N SER A 39 -18.49 9.97 -9.95
CA SER A 39 -18.12 9.43 -8.63
C SER A 39 -17.81 7.93 -8.67
N THR A 40 -18.60 7.16 -9.42
CA THR A 40 -18.37 5.73 -9.60
C THR A 40 -17.05 5.47 -10.31
N LEU A 41 -16.76 6.19 -11.39
CA LEU A 41 -15.50 6.05 -12.11
C LEU A 41 -14.30 6.38 -11.20
N MET A 42 -14.38 7.47 -10.43
CA MET A 42 -13.29 7.87 -9.52
C MET A 42 -13.09 6.89 -8.38
N ARG A 43 -14.16 6.31 -7.84
CA ARG A 43 -14.06 5.25 -6.83
C ARG A 43 -13.32 4.04 -7.37
N TRP A 44 -13.67 3.58 -8.57
CA TRP A 44 -12.99 2.46 -9.21
C TRP A 44 -11.54 2.77 -9.56
N GLN A 45 -11.24 4.00 -9.99
CA GLN A 45 -9.85 4.43 -10.22
C GLN A 45 -9.01 4.38 -8.93
N GLY A 46 -9.59 4.74 -7.78
CA GLY A 46 -8.94 4.59 -6.47
C GLY A 46 -8.65 3.12 -6.16
N LEU A 47 -9.69 2.30 -6.12
CA LEU A 47 -9.60 0.87 -5.80
C LEU A 47 -8.57 0.13 -6.67
N LEU A 48 -8.56 0.40 -7.98
CA LEU A 48 -7.63 -0.24 -8.91
C LEU A 48 -6.17 0.20 -8.69
N ARG A 49 -5.95 1.45 -8.28
CA ARG A 49 -4.61 1.93 -7.93
C ARG A 49 -4.11 1.33 -6.63
N ASP A 50 -4.98 1.22 -5.63
CA ASP A 50 -4.62 0.64 -4.33
C ASP A 50 -4.29 -0.85 -4.48
N GLU A 51 -5.06 -1.57 -5.29
CA GLU A 51 -4.79 -2.97 -5.60
C GLU A 51 -3.45 -3.16 -6.31
N LEU A 52 -3.17 -2.35 -7.35
CA LEU A 52 -1.89 -2.37 -8.04
C LEU A 52 -0.72 -1.99 -7.13
N ALA A 53 -0.91 -1.00 -6.24
CA ALA A 53 0.10 -0.62 -5.26
C ALA A 53 0.39 -1.79 -4.29
N GLY A 54 -0.65 -2.50 -3.85
CA GLY A 54 -0.51 -3.73 -3.05
C GLY A 54 0.28 -4.82 -3.78
N GLU A 55 0.00 -5.05 -5.07
CA GLU A 55 0.75 -6.01 -5.89
C GLU A 55 2.23 -5.62 -6.04
N ILE A 56 2.52 -4.34 -6.31
CA ILE A 56 3.89 -3.81 -6.43
C ILE A 56 4.64 -3.92 -5.10
N LEU A 57 3.99 -3.63 -3.98
CA LEU A 57 4.58 -3.76 -2.65
C LEU A 57 4.83 -5.23 -2.29
N ALA A 58 3.90 -6.13 -2.60
CA ALA A 58 4.05 -7.55 -2.36
C ALA A 58 5.18 -8.18 -3.20
N ALA A 59 5.43 -7.65 -4.39
CA ALA A 59 6.52 -8.10 -5.26
C ALA A 59 7.91 -7.61 -4.82
N GLN A 60 7.99 -6.63 -3.93
CA GLN A 60 9.26 -6.11 -3.44
C GLN A 60 9.75 -6.93 -2.23
N GLU A 61 10.85 -7.65 -2.41
CA GLU A 61 11.55 -8.34 -1.34
C GLU A 61 12.28 -7.32 -0.44
N ILE A 62 12.04 -7.37 0.87
CA ILE A 62 12.75 -6.54 1.84
C ILE A 62 14.16 -7.12 2.01
N VAL A 63 15.14 -6.57 1.29
CA VAL A 63 16.54 -6.96 1.43
C VAL A 63 17.14 -6.24 2.64
N PRO A 64 17.59 -6.97 3.68
CA PRO A 64 18.25 -6.36 4.81
C PRO A 64 19.59 -5.77 4.37
N VAL A 65 19.70 -4.45 4.50
CA VAL A 65 20.97 -3.74 4.32
C VAL A 65 21.80 -3.96 5.58
N GLN A 66 22.95 -4.63 5.43
CA GLN A 66 23.94 -4.74 6.48
C GLN A 66 24.61 -3.37 6.64
N VAL A 67 24.21 -2.63 7.67
CA VAL A 67 24.88 -1.39 8.05
C VAL A 67 26.00 -1.77 9.01
N GLU A 68 27.25 -1.53 8.62
CA GLU A 68 28.36 -1.60 9.58
C GLU A 68 28.12 -0.53 10.64
N LEU A 69 27.81 -0.99 11.86
CA LEU A 69 27.67 -0.13 13.01
C LEU A 69 29.05 0.50 13.26
N PRO A 70 29.22 1.83 13.17
CA PRO A 70 30.51 2.44 13.48
C PRO A 70 30.91 2.04 14.89
N GLU A 71 32.09 1.43 15.00
CA GLU A 71 32.66 0.77 16.17
C GLU A 71 33.06 1.81 17.24
N GLN A 72 32.15 2.69 17.68
CA GLN A 72 32.43 3.71 18.71
C GLN A 72 31.16 4.10 19.49
N VAL A 73 30.49 3.11 20.11
CA VAL A 73 29.82 3.34 21.41
C VAL A 73 30.33 2.27 22.39
N SER A 74 31.65 2.21 22.51
CA SER A 74 32.29 1.66 23.69
C SER A 74 32.62 2.84 24.59
N ARG A 75 31.72 3.15 25.54
CA ARG A 75 32.02 3.64 26.89
C ARG A 75 30.76 4.18 27.58
N GLN A 76 30.60 3.71 28.82
CA GLN A 76 29.79 4.24 29.93
C GLN A 76 28.30 3.83 29.90
N SER A 77 27.75 3.11 30.88
CA SER A 77 28.19 2.88 32.26
C SER A 77 27.76 1.50 32.74
N ALA A 78 28.71 0.79 33.36
CA ALA A 78 28.37 -0.20 34.37
C ALA A 78 27.80 0.58 35.57
N GLU A 79 26.48 0.56 35.73
CA GLU A 79 25.89 0.77 37.05
C GLU A 79 25.44 -0.59 37.57
N THR A 80 26.35 -1.15 38.38
CA THR A 80 26.14 -2.34 39.19
C THR A 80 24.91 -2.10 40.08
N LEU A 81 23.79 -2.75 39.77
CA LEU A 81 22.73 -2.94 40.76
C LEU A 81 23.24 -3.97 41.78
N PRO A 82 23.42 -3.63 43.06
CA PRO A 82 23.70 -4.64 44.07
C PRO A 82 22.44 -5.49 44.25
N ALA A 83 22.59 -6.78 43.97
CA ALA A 83 21.68 -7.82 44.43
C ALA A 83 21.71 -7.82 45.96
N ASN A 84 20.65 -7.29 46.58
CA ASN A 84 20.46 -7.47 48.01
C ASN A 84 19.56 -8.69 48.23
N SER A 85 20.21 -9.83 48.41
CA SER A 85 19.60 -11.04 48.98
C SER A 85 19.95 -11.13 50.47
N ALA A 86 18.94 -10.97 51.31
CA ALA A 86 18.87 -11.48 52.69
C ALA A 86 17.39 -11.86 52.89
N SER A 87 16.98 -13.12 52.77
CA SER A 87 17.17 -14.27 53.69
C SER A 87 16.53 -14.06 55.07
N ALA A 88 15.41 -14.77 55.27
CA ALA A 88 14.83 -15.37 56.47
C ALA A 88 15.08 -14.74 57.87
N VAL A 89 14.02 -14.48 58.63
CA VAL A 89 13.39 -15.37 59.65
C VAL A 89 12.01 -14.82 60.01
#